data_AF-A0A7C3CX89-F1
#
_entry.id   AF-A0A7C3CX89-F1
#
_cell.length_a   1.000
_cell.length_b   1.000
_cell.length_c   1.000
_cell.angle_alpha   90.00
_cell.angle_beta   90.00
_cell.angle_gamma   90.00
#
_symmetry.space_group_name_H-M   'P 1'
#
loop_
_entity.id
_entity.type
_entity.pdbx_description
1 polymer ?
#
loop_
_entity_poly.entity_id
_entity_poly.type
_entity_poly.pdbx_seq_one_letter_code
_entity_poly.pdbx_strand_id
1 'polypeptide(L)'
;MERPSFHAFSLFSRLKGRRVDSNNDQDWLSSVAYATEKKLYLLVAGFVPTPYMRLRAQFESLVIDQPQILNVLKPIKQDTLFKFYENGKIPTGVNDDQAESFLQTSRQAMVGFNHARLQWRDGLDVGISVAGKKINACEVKRYRLDKKNTVEATKVDAAHEQLQKIAKDSLARAVSDLAKKGIAQSYIDSFIRDMGSLFALRENSEPIDMTVRGELVAARDSVYRDYSKALAVAKNRTHSDQVSVETFSLDDGPIKFKMAPYTVELFEFCLK
;
A
#
# COMPACT_ATOMS: atom_id res chain seq x y z
N MET A 1 -2.10 2.45 17.42
CA MET A 1 -1.16 1.66 16.60
C MET A 1 -1.12 2.33 15.25
N GLU A 2 -0.01 2.99 14.90
CA GLU A 2 0.14 3.66 13.61
C GLU A 2 -0.17 2.70 12.47
N ARG A 3 -0.74 3.23 11.37
CA ARG A 3 -0.87 2.44 10.15
C ARG A 3 0.46 2.50 9.40
N PRO A 4 1.14 1.37 9.13
CA PRO A 4 2.34 1.29 8.28
C PRO A 4 2.18 1.99 6.91
N SER A 5 0.94 2.21 6.48
CA SER A 5 0.61 2.98 5.29
C SER A 5 1.13 4.42 5.30
N PHE A 6 1.16 5.12 6.46
CA PHE A 6 1.60 6.53 6.50
C PHE A 6 3.08 6.69 6.16
N HIS A 7 3.92 5.79 6.64
CA HIS A 7 5.35 5.76 6.31
C HIS A 7 5.59 5.26 4.88
N ALA A 8 4.79 4.31 4.37
CA ALA A 8 4.86 3.94 2.95
C ALA A 8 4.56 5.12 2.00
N PHE A 9 3.66 6.03 2.37
CA PHE A 9 3.37 7.26 1.61
C PHE A 9 4.54 8.26 1.55
N SER A 10 5.49 8.23 2.49
CA SER A 10 6.67 9.11 2.42
C SER A 10 7.64 8.65 1.34
N LEU A 11 7.99 7.36 1.32
CA LEU A 11 8.84 6.78 0.27
C LEU A 11 8.16 6.88 -1.10
N PHE A 12 6.84 6.66 -1.17
CA PHE A 12 6.10 6.77 -2.43
C PHE A 12 6.20 8.18 -3.04
N SER A 13 6.22 9.25 -2.22
CA SER A 13 6.34 10.62 -2.73
C SER A 13 7.71 10.97 -3.35
N ARG A 14 8.71 10.09 -3.21
CA ARG A 14 10.03 10.25 -3.84
C ARG A 14 10.08 9.64 -5.25
N LEU A 15 9.11 8.80 -5.62
CA LEU A 15 9.03 8.16 -6.94
C LEU A 15 8.81 9.22 -8.04
N LYS A 16 9.55 9.11 -9.13
CA LYS A 16 9.47 10.02 -10.29
C LYS A 16 9.58 9.26 -11.61
N GLY A 17 8.96 9.81 -12.65
CA GLY A 17 9.06 9.29 -14.01
C GLY A 17 7.91 8.37 -14.41
N ARG A 18 8.14 7.55 -15.44
CA ARG A 18 7.15 6.61 -15.98
C ARG A 18 7.24 5.28 -15.24
N ARG A 19 6.09 4.70 -14.90
CA ARG A 19 6.03 3.34 -14.34
C ARG A 19 6.60 2.33 -15.34
N VAL A 20 7.45 1.44 -14.84
CA VAL A 20 8.00 0.28 -15.57
C VAL A 20 7.65 -1.00 -14.82
N ASP A 21 7.52 -2.10 -15.54
CA ASP A 21 7.12 -3.37 -14.94
C ASP A 21 8.24 -3.92 -14.05
N SER A 22 7.86 -4.37 -12.86
CA SER A 22 8.75 -5.03 -11.91
C SER A 22 8.14 -6.35 -11.49
N ASN A 23 8.93 -7.41 -11.55
CA ASN A 23 8.51 -8.76 -11.21
C ASN A 23 9.40 -9.33 -10.09
N ASN A 24 8.80 -10.18 -9.28
CA ASN A 24 9.49 -10.94 -8.25
C ASN A 24 8.84 -12.33 -8.15
N ASP A 25 9.55 -13.28 -7.56
CA ASP A 25 9.11 -14.67 -7.43
C ASP A 25 8.42 -14.95 -6.08
N GLN A 26 8.14 -13.92 -5.27
CA GLN A 26 7.62 -14.04 -3.92
C GLN A 26 6.24 -13.37 -3.77
N ASP A 27 5.19 -14.17 -3.58
CA ASP A 27 3.80 -13.69 -3.45
C ASP A 27 3.59 -12.62 -2.34
N TRP A 28 4.49 -12.53 -1.36
CA TRP A 28 4.44 -11.61 -0.22
C TRP A 28 5.27 -10.34 -0.39
N LEU A 29 5.92 -10.17 -1.55
CA LEU A 29 6.63 -8.95 -1.91
C LEU A 29 5.81 -8.17 -2.92
N SER A 30 5.57 -6.91 -2.59
CA SER A 30 5.04 -5.94 -3.54
C SER A 30 6.17 -5.05 -4.01
N SER A 31 6.36 -4.94 -5.31
CA SER A 31 7.33 -4.02 -5.90
C SER A 31 6.67 -3.14 -6.94
N VAL A 32 7.12 -1.89 -7.01
CA VAL A 32 6.80 -0.98 -8.10
C VAL A 32 8.05 -0.24 -8.52
N ALA A 33 8.23 -0.07 -9.83
CA ALA A 33 9.38 0.60 -10.40
C ALA A 33 8.96 1.79 -11.28
N TYR A 34 9.73 2.87 -11.21
CA TYR A 34 9.55 4.07 -12.01
C TYR A 34 10.88 4.51 -12.59
N ALA A 35 10.89 4.86 -13.87
CA ALA A 35 12.10 5.27 -14.57
C ALA A 35 11.97 6.68 -15.14
N THR A 36 13.05 7.42 -15.02
CA THR A 36 13.35 8.63 -15.79
C THR A 36 14.46 8.31 -16.79
N GLU A 37 14.92 9.29 -17.56
CA GLU A 37 16.08 9.10 -18.45
C GLU A 37 17.36 8.72 -17.69
N LYS A 38 17.57 9.27 -16.48
CA LYS A 38 18.82 9.14 -15.72
C LYS A 38 18.72 8.31 -14.45
N LYS A 39 17.51 7.98 -14.00
CA LYS A 39 17.27 7.30 -12.73
C LYS A 39 16.20 6.24 -12.82
N LEU A 40 16.41 5.15 -12.09
CA LEU A 40 15.39 4.16 -11.77
C LEU A 40 15.08 4.25 -10.27
N TYR A 41 13.80 4.25 -9.94
CA TYR A 41 13.28 4.22 -8.59
C TYR A 41 12.58 2.89 -8.40
N LEU A 42 13.00 2.07 -7.44
CA LEU A 42 12.36 0.81 -7.09
C LEU A 42 11.88 0.88 -5.65
N LEU A 43 10.57 0.81 -5.44
CA LEU A 43 9.97 0.66 -4.12
C LEU A 43 9.60 -0.80 -3.91
N VAL A 44 10.07 -1.38 -2.81
CA VAL A 44 9.77 -2.76 -2.41
C VAL A 44 9.19 -2.76 -1.02
N ALA A 45 8.03 -3.40 -0.86
CA ALA A 45 7.37 -3.60 0.41
C ALA A 45 7.31 -5.10 0.71
N GLY A 46 7.84 -5.47 1.87
CA GLY A 46 7.85 -6.83 2.37
C GLY A 46 6.91 -6.93 3.56
N PHE A 47 5.86 -7.74 3.42
CA PHE A 47 4.90 -8.01 4.49
C PHE A 47 5.14 -9.41 5.03
N VAL A 48 5.02 -9.62 6.36
CA VAL A 48 5.07 -11.00 6.89
C VAL A 48 3.93 -11.75 6.22
N PRO A 49 4.23 -12.83 5.48
CA PRO A 49 3.18 -13.63 4.89
C PRO A 49 2.29 -14.19 6.02
N THR A 50 1.00 -13.86 6.01
CA THR A 50 0.04 -14.40 6.98
C THR A 50 -0.66 -15.64 6.42
N PRO A 51 -1.05 -16.62 7.27
CA PRO A 51 -1.91 -17.73 6.88
C PRO A 51 -3.11 -17.31 6.04
N TYR A 52 -3.74 -16.20 6.43
CA TYR A 52 -4.88 -15.63 5.72
C TYR A 52 -4.52 -15.19 4.29
N MET A 53 -3.39 -14.50 4.09
CA MET A 53 -2.95 -14.08 2.75
C MET A 53 -2.73 -15.27 1.81
N ARG A 54 -2.11 -16.35 2.33
CA ARG A 54 -1.88 -17.57 1.54
C ARG A 54 -3.18 -18.26 1.14
N LEU A 55 -4.08 -18.42 2.11
CA LEU A 55 -5.37 -19.08 1.85
C LEU A 55 -6.25 -18.23 0.92
N ARG A 56 -6.31 -16.91 1.13
CA ARG A 56 -7.11 -16.00 0.29
C ARG A 56 -6.79 -16.15 -1.19
N ALA A 57 -5.52 -16.16 -1.58
CA ALA A 57 -5.11 -16.31 -2.98
C ALA A 57 -5.62 -17.64 -3.60
N GLN A 58 -5.58 -18.72 -2.84
CA GLN A 58 -6.06 -20.03 -3.30
C GLN A 58 -7.58 -20.04 -3.47
N PHE A 59 -8.33 -19.44 -2.55
CA PHE A 59 -9.79 -19.38 -2.64
C PHE A 59 -10.30 -18.35 -3.66
N GLU A 60 -9.57 -17.25 -3.92
CA GLU A 60 -9.95 -16.27 -4.94
C GLU A 60 -9.93 -16.86 -6.35
N SER A 61 -8.95 -17.73 -6.66
CA SER A 61 -8.91 -18.44 -7.96
C SER A 61 -10.11 -19.37 -8.18
N LEU A 62 -10.63 -20.00 -7.11
CA LEU A 62 -11.80 -20.89 -7.20
C LEU A 62 -13.06 -20.19 -7.71
N VAL A 63 -13.22 -18.90 -7.42
CA VAL A 63 -14.40 -18.13 -7.86
C VAL A 63 -14.52 -18.12 -9.39
N ILE A 64 -13.38 -18.11 -10.08
CA ILE A 64 -13.30 -18.03 -11.54
C ILE A 64 -13.14 -19.42 -12.14
N ASP A 65 -12.22 -20.21 -11.60
CA ASP A 65 -11.76 -21.44 -12.26
C ASP A 65 -12.59 -22.68 -11.90
N GLN A 66 -13.11 -22.74 -10.67
CA GLN A 66 -13.76 -23.95 -10.12
C GLN A 66 -14.91 -23.60 -9.14
N PRO A 67 -15.97 -22.90 -9.59
CA PRO A 67 -17.04 -22.40 -8.72
C PRO A 67 -17.83 -23.52 -8.01
N GLN A 68 -17.85 -24.72 -8.57
CA GLN A 68 -18.47 -25.90 -7.96
C GLN A 68 -17.81 -26.30 -6.64
N ILE A 69 -16.49 -26.21 -6.54
CA ILE A 69 -15.75 -26.48 -5.29
C ILE A 69 -16.12 -25.45 -4.24
N LEU A 70 -16.22 -24.18 -4.63
CA LEU A 70 -16.62 -23.11 -3.73
C LEU A 70 -18.02 -23.37 -3.13
N ASN A 71 -18.96 -23.89 -3.91
CA ASN A 71 -20.30 -24.22 -3.42
C ASN A 71 -20.32 -25.33 -2.36
N VAL A 72 -19.40 -26.30 -2.46
CA VAL A 72 -19.22 -27.36 -1.45
C VAL A 72 -18.56 -26.82 -0.17
N LEU A 73 -17.59 -25.91 -0.32
CA LEU A 73 -16.82 -25.38 0.82
C LEU A 73 -17.52 -24.23 1.55
N LYS A 74 -18.36 -23.46 0.87
CA LYS A 74 -19.06 -22.27 1.41
C LYS A 74 -19.89 -22.52 2.68
N PRO A 75 -20.59 -23.67 2.85
CA PRO A 75 -21.32 -23.97 4.08
C PRO A 75 -20.43 -24.33 5.27
N ILE A 76 -19.15 -24.65 5.04
CA ILE A 76 -18.22 -25.02 6.10
C ILE A 76 -17.82 -23.76 6.88
N LYS A 77 -17.98 -23.82 8.21
CA LYS A 77 -17.58 -22.72 9.08
C LYS A 77 -16.08 -22.46 8.97
N GLN A 78 -15.71 -21.18 8.99
CA GLN A 78 -14.32 -20.73 8.89
C GLN A 78 -13.40 -21.39 9.93
N ASP A 79 -13.85 -21.53 11.19
CA ASP A 79 -13.08 -22.19 12.25
C ASP A 79 -12.82 -23.68 11.97
N THR A 80 -13.76 -24.36 11.30
CA THR A 80 -13.59 -25.77 10.90
C THR A 80 -12.55 -25.89 9.81
N LEU A 81 -12.55 -24.98 8.83
CA LEU A 81 -11.50 -24.90 7.81
C LEU A 81 -10.13 -24.59 8.42
N PHE A 82 -10.05 -23.67 9.39
CA PHE A 82 -8.79 -23.40 10.09
C PHE A 82 -8.27 -24.63 10.84
N LYS A 83 -9.14 -25.31 11.60
CA LYS A 83 -8.77 -26.57 12.28
C LYS A 83 -8.26 -27.62 11.29
N PHE A 84 -8.88 -27.74 10.11
CA PHE A 84 -8.38 -28.61 9.05
C PHE A 84 -6.93 -28.27 8.64
N TYR A 85 -6.60 -27.00 8.43
CA TYR A 85 -5.23 -26.59 8.09
C TYR A 85 -4.22 -26.91 9.21
N GLU A 86 -4.66 -26.91 10.47
CA GLU A 86 -3.82 -27.27 11.62
C GLU A 86 -3.64 -28.79 11.78
N ASN A 87 -4.73 -29.57 11.68
CA ASN A 87 -4.74 -30.98 12.08
C ASN A 87 -4.90 -31.99 10.92
N GLY A 88 -5.19 -31.51 9.71
CA GLY A 88 -5.31 -32.32 8.50
C GLY A 88 -6.56 -33.18 8.37
N LYS A 89 -7.51 -33.09 9.30
CA LYS A 89 -8.77 -33.84 9.21
C LYS A 89 -9.76 -33.11 8.31
N ILE A 90 -10.16 -33.73 7.20
CA ILE A 90 -11.14 -33.17 6.27
C ILE A 90 -12.43 -32.80 7.03
N PRO A 91 -12.96 -31.57 6.84
CA PRO A 91 -14.19 -31.15 7.48
C PRO A 91 -15.37 -32.07 7.16
N THR A 92 -16.16 -32.40 8.17
CA THR A 92 -17.44 -33.11 7.98
C THR A 92 -18.36 -32.29 7.08
N GLY A 93 -18.91 -32.94 6.04
CA GLY A 93 -19.78 -32.29 5.04
C GLY A 93 -19.10 -31.97 3.70
N VAL A 94 -17.79 -32.19 3.58
CA VAL A 94 -17.10 -32.24 2.29
C VAL A 94 -17.23 -33.65 1.73
N ASN A 95 -18.23 -33.87 0.87
CA ASN A 95 -18.54 -35.18 0.28
C ASN A 95 -18.21 -35.22 -1.23
N ASP A 96 -17.37 -34.30 -1.70
CA ASP A 96 -16.99 -34.14 -3.11
C ASP A 96 -15.48 -34.32 -3.25
N ASP A 97 -15.06 -35.27 -4.08
CA ASP A 97 -13.65 -35.66 -4.26
C ASP A 97 -12.78 -34.50 -4.77
N GLN A 98 -13.33 -33.59 -5.58
CA GLN A 98 -12.60 -32.42 -6.07
C GLN A 98 -12.38 -31.39 -4.95
N ALA A 99 -13.41 -31.15 -4.13
CA ALA A 99 -13.31 -30.27 -2.98
C ALA A 99 -12.35 -30.84 -1.91
N GLU A 100 -12.36 -32.15 -1.68
CA GLU A 100 -11.40 -32.81 -0.80
C GLU A 100 -9.97 -32.68 -1.34
N SER A 101 -9.75 -33.00 -2.61
CA SER A 101 -8.45 -32.86 -3.29
C SER A 101 -7.91 -31.42 -3.23
N PHE A 102 -8.78 -30.44 -3.46
CA PHE A 102 -8.43 -29.03 -3.31
C PHE A 102 -7.98 -28.70 -1.88
N LEU A 103 -8.75 -29.11 -0.87
CA LEU A 103 -8.39 -28.88 0.54
C LEU A 103 -7.04 -29.53 0.87
N GLN A 104 -6.81 -30.76 0.45
CA GLN A 104 -5.55 -31.47 0.68
C GLN A 104 -4.36 -30.76 0.01
N THR A 105 -4.52 -30.33 -1.25
CA THR A 105 -3.51 -29.57 -2.00
C THR A 105 -3.23 -28.22 -1.34
N SER A 106 -4.28 -27.48 -0.98
CA SER A 106 -4.19 -26.21 -0.25
C SER A 106 -3.47 -26.38 1.08
N ARG A 107 -3.74 -27.48 1.81
CA ARG A 107 -3.04 -27.80 3.05
C ARG A 107 -1.55 -28.08 2.84
N GLN A 108 -1.18 -28.87 1.83
CA GLN A 108 0.24 -29.10 1.53
C GLN A 108 0.97 -27.79 1.22
N ALA A 109 0.35 -26.93 0.41
CA ALA A 109 0.85 -25.59 0.14
C ALA A 109 0.95 -24.73 1.42
N MET A 110 0.02 -24.87 2.36
CA MET A 110 0.03 -24.17 3.65
C MET A 110 1.14 -24.68 4.59
N VAL A 111 1.44 -25.98 4.59
CA VAL A 111 2.56 -26.55 5.34
C VAL A 111 3.90 -26.03 4.79
N GLY A 112 4.09 -26.06 3.47
CA GLY A 112 5.28 -25.47 2.83
C GLY A 112 5.42 -23.98 3.10
N PHE A 113 4.30 -23.25 3.04
CA PHE A 113 4.22 -21.84 3.40
C PHE A 113 4.64 -21.57 4.86
N ASN A 114 4.17 -22.35 5.83
CA ASN A 114 4.53 -22.16 7.22
C ASN A 114 6.03 -22.36 7.46
N HIS A 115 6.66 -23.28 6.71
CA HIS A 115 8.11 -23.48 6.75
C HIS A 115 8.87 -22.28 6.17
N ALA A 116 8.48 -21.78 4.99
CA ALA A 116 9.07 -20.58 4.38
C ALA A 116 8.84 -19.31 5.23
N ARG A 117 7.69 -19.19 5.89
CA ARG A 117 7.35 -18.07 6.79
C ARG A 117 8.30 -17.97 7.98
N LEU A 118 8.84 -19.09 8.48
CA LEU A 118 9.82 -19.07 9.57
C LEU A 118 11.13 -18.41 9.12
N GLN A 119 11.59 -18.71 7.90
CA GLN A 119 12.78 -18.08 7.31
C GLN A 119 12.59 -16.56 7.14
N TRP A 120 11.34 -16.12 6.93
CA TRP A 120 11.03 -14.69 6.82
C TRP A 120 11.40 -13.90 8.07
N ARG A 121 11.27 -14.48 9.27
CA ARG A 121 11.57 -13.78 10.54
C ARG A 121 13.02 -13.31 10.64
N ASP A 122 13.93 -13.97 9.93
CA ASP A 122 15.37 -13.68 9.94
C ASP A 122 15.82 -12.82 8.74
N GLY A 123 14.84 -12.41 7.92
CA GLY A 123 15.04 -11.69 6.66
C GLY A 123 15.34 -12.63 5.50
N LEU A 124 14.94 -12.23 4.29
CA LEU A 124 15.11 -13.02 3.08
C LEU A 124 16.02 -12.33 2.08
N ASP A 125 16.70 -13.14 1.27
CA ASP A 125 17.29 -12.69 0.03
C ASP A 125 16.18 -12.50 -1.00
N VAL A 126 16.07 -11.28 -1.52
CA VAL A 126 15.04 -10.87 -2.47
C VAL A 126 15.69 -10.61 -3.81
N GLY A 127 15.07 -11.08 -4.89
CA GLY A 127 15.42 -10.73 -6.26
C GLY A 127 14.28 -10.00 -6.96
N ILE A 128 14.50 -8.74 -7.37
CA ILE A 128 13.53 -7.98 -8.18
C ILE A 128 14.08 -7.78 -9.59
N SER A 129 13.31 -8.19 -10.59
CA SER A 129 13.58 -7.92 -12.01
C SER A 129 12.78 -6.72 -12.48
N VAL A 130 13.39 -5.83 -13.28
CA VAL A 130 12.71 -4.68 -13.89
C VAL A 130 12.78 -4.82 -15.41
N ALA A 131 11.63 -4.79 -16.08
CA ALA A 131 11.52 -5.07 -17.50
C ALA A 131 12.22 -4.01 -18.37
N GLY A 132 12.87 -4.46 -19.45
CA GLY A 132 13.41 -3.58 -20.49
C GLY A 132 14.57 -2.67 -20.06
N LYS A 133 15.18 -2.93 -18.90
CA LYS A 133 16.30 -2.14 -18.38
C LYS A 133 17.44 -3.04 -17.94
N LYS A 134 18.60 -2.90 -18.59
CA LYS A 134 19.87 -3.28 -17.96
C LYS A 134 20.19 -2.22 -16.91
N ILE A 135 20.18 -2.60 -15.64
CA ILE A 135 20.43 -1.67 -14.55
C ILE A 135 21.93 -1.55 -14.35
N ASN A 136 22.56 -0.76 -15.20
CA ASN A 136 23.97 -0.44 -15.07
C ASN A 136 24.10 0.83 -14.23
N ALA A 137 24.00 0.66 -12.91
CA ALA A 137 23.94 1.79 -11.97
C ALA A 137 25.35 2.28 -11.59
N CYS A 138 25.60 3.58 -11.65
CA CYS A 138 26.85 4.16 -11.13
C CYS A 138 26.80 4.42 -9.61
N GLU A 139 25.60 4.60 -9.06
CA GLU A 139 25.35 4.84 -7.64
C GLU A 139 23.94 4.32 -7.30
N VAL A 140 23.79 3.75 -6.11
CA VAL A 140 22.51 3.32 -5.56
C VAL A 140 22.31 3.99 -4.21
N LYS A 141 21.13 4.59 -3.99
CA LYS A 141 20.71 5.09 -2.67
C LYS A 141 19.58 4.24 -2.14
N ARG A 142 19.72 3.74 -0.92
CA ARG A 142 18.71 2.92 -0.24
C ARG A 142 18.09 3.72 0.90
N TYR A 143 16.77 3.75 0.90
CA TYR A 143 15.97 4.30 1.98
C TYR A 143 15.18 3.15 2.59
N ARG A 144 15.31 2.92 3.90
CA ARG A 144 14.63 1.82 4.59
C ARG A 144 13.73 2.37 5.69
N LEU A 145 12.52 1.85 5.74
CA LEU A 145 11.59 1.96 6.85
C LEU A 145 11.42 0.59 7.48
N ASP A 146 11.73 0.46 8.77
CA ASP A 146 11.58 -0.78 9.53
C ASP A 146 11.10 -0.52 10.96
N LYS A 147 10.68 -1.55 11.70
CA LYS A 147 10.16 -1.41 13.08
C LYS A 147 11.17 -0.81 14.07
N LYS A 148 12.47 -0.99 13.86
CA LYS A 148 13.52 -0.43 14.75
C LYS A 148 13.73 1.06 14.49
N ASN A 149 13.42 1.51 13.28
CA ASN A 149 13.69 2.86 12.77
C ASN A 149 12.41 3.65 12.45
N THR A 150 11.22 3.08 12.67
CA THR A 150 9.95 3.81 12.63
C THR A 150 9.96 4.87 13.71
N VAL A 151 9.66 6.10 13.28
CA VAL A 151 9.49 7.30 14.10
C VAL A 151 8.71 6.97 15.37
N GLU A 152 9.15 7.51 16.52
CA GLU A 152 8.43 7.34 17.79
C GLU A 152 6.94 7.66 17.63
N ALA A 153 6.08 6.75 18.12
CA ALA A 153 4.62 6.85 18.00
C ALA A 153 4.07 8.23 18.36
N THR A 154 4.66 8.82 19.40
CA THR A 154 4.31 10.15 19.92
C THR A 154 4.56 11.29 18.93
N LYS A 155 5.58 11.20 18.07
CA LYS A 155 5.89 12.23 17.06
C LYS A 155 4.98 12.15 15.85
N VAL A 156 4.55 10.94 15.47
CA VAL A 156 3.60 10.74 14.38
C VAL A 156 2.18 11.11 14.82
N ASP A 157 1.79 10.75 16.05
CA ASP A 157 0.50 11.16 16.62
C ASP A 157 0.42 12.69 16.69
N ALA A 158 1.48 13.37 17.18
CA ALA A 158 1.54 14.83 17.18
C ALA A 158 1.47 15.43 15.76
N ALA A 159 2.14 14.82 14.77
CA ALA A 159 2.07 15.25 13.38
C ALA A 159 0.66 15.03 12.78
N HIS A 160 0.00 13.94 13.14
CA HIS A 160 -1.35 13.62 12.70
C HIS A 160 -2.37 14.61 13.29
N GLU A 161 -2.30 14.87 14.59
CA GLU A 161 -3.12 15.89 15.26
C GLU A 161 -2.91 17.27 14.63
N GLN A 162 -1.67 17.63 14.32
CA GLN A 162 -1.36 18.89 13.65
C GLN A 162 -1.96 18.95 12.24
N LEU A 163 -1.90 17.85 11.47
CA LEU A 163 -2.49 17.77 10.13
C LEU A 163 -4.02 17.85 10.17
N GLN A 164 -4.65 17.17 11.12
CA GLN A 164 -6.10 17.26 11.34
C GLN A 164 -6.52 18.68 11.70
N LYS A 165 -5.77 19.35 12.58
CA LYS A 165 -6.02 20.74 12.94
C LYS A 165 -5.91 21.67 11.73
N ILE A 166 -4.86 21.54 10.92
CA ILE A 166 -4.67 22.36 9.71
C ILE A 166 -5.78 22.09 8.69
N ALA A 167 -6.19 20.84 8.49
CA ALA A 167 -7.30 20.51 7.61
C ALA A 167 -8.60 21.19 8.08
N LYS A 168 -8.90 21.11 9.38
CA LYS A 168 -10.07 21.74 10.00
C LYS A 168 -10.05 23.27 9.86
N ASP A 169 -8.92 23.90 10.15
CA ASP A 169 -8.76 25.36 10.07
C ASP A 169 -8.87 25.83 8.61
N SER A 170 -8.29 25.09 7.67
CA SER A 170 -8.34 25.41 6.23
C SER A 170 -9.76 25.26 5.68
N LEU A 171 -10.48 24.20 6.08
CA LEU A 171 -11.89 24.02 5.74
C LEU A 171 -12.75 25.16 6.30
N ALA A 172 -12.55 25.55 7.56
CA ALA A 172 -13.29 26.66 8.18
C ALA A 172 -13.06 27.99 7.44
N ARG A 173 -11.81 28.27 7.00
CA ARG A 173 -11.50 29.44 6.16
C ARG A 173 -12.21 29.37 4.81
N ALA A 174 -12.11 28.25 4.10
CA ALA A 174 -12.74 28.05 2.81
C ALA A 174 -14.27 28.23 2.86
N VAL A 175 -14.91 27.67 3.89
CA VAL A 175 -16.35 27.85 4.14
C VAL A 175 -16.71 29.31 4.40
N SER A 176 -15.92 30.02 5.21
CA SER A 176 -16.13 31.45 5.48
C SER A 176 -16.02 32.29 4.20
N ASP A 177 -15.06 31.98 3.32
CA ASP A 177 -14.85 32.71 2.07
C ASP A 177 -15.97 32.45 1.06
N LEU A 178 -16.46 31.21 0.96
CA LEU A 178 -17.63 30.87 0.13
C LEU A 178 -18.89 31.62 0.62
N ALA A 179 -19.11 31.68 1.93
CA ALA A 179 -20.23 32.43 2.51
C ALA A 179 -20.14 33.94 2.21
N LYS A 180 -18.95 34.54 2.32
CA LYS A 180 -18.72 35.96 1.96
C LYS A 180 -18.95 36.25 0.48
N LYS A 181 -18.70 35.26 -0.40
CA LYS A 181 -18.96 35.35 -1.85
C LYS A 181 -20.43 35.15 -2.20
N GLY A 182 -21.31 34.97 -1.21
CA GLY A 182 -22.74 34.81 -1.42
C GLY A 182 -23.13 33.44 -1.99
N ILE A 183 -22.27 32.43 -1.85
CA ILE A 183 -22.61 31.06 -2.26
C ILE A 183 -23.70 30.52 -1.33
N ALA A 184 -24.74 29.91 -1.91
CA ALA A 184 -25.87 29.39 -1.15
C ALA A 184 -25.43 28.32 -0.14
N GLN A 185 -26.06 28.33 1.05
CA GLN A 185 -25.71 27.44 2.15
C GLN A 185 -25.81 25.95 1.77
N SER A 186 -26.73 25.57 0.88
CA SER A 186 -26.85 24.19 0.37
C SER A 186 -25.59 23.71 -0.35
N TYR A 187 -24.93 24.57 -1.13
CA TYR A 187 -23.67 24.25 -1.80
C TYR A 187 -22.50 24.19 -0.81
N ILE A 188 -22.50 25.05 0.21
CA ILE A 188 -21.52 25.03 1.30
C ILE A 188 -21.64 23.74 2.12
N ASP A 189 -22.87 23.31 2.43
CA ASP A 189 -23.14 22.07 3.17
C ASP A 189 -22.74 20.83 2.35
N SER A 190 -22.97 20.85 1.03
CA SER A 190 -22.47 19.81 0.13
C SER A 190 -20.95 19.78 0.11
N PHE A 191 -20.30 20.95 -0.01
CA PHE A 191 -18.85 21.08 0.02
C PHE A 191 -18.22 20.54 1.32
N ILE A 192 -18.80 20.85 2.48
CA ILE A 192 -18.34 20.33 3.79
C ILE A 192 -18.45 18.81 3.83
N ARG A 193 -19.57 18.26 3.34
CA ARG A 193 -19.82 16.81 3.28
C ARG A 193 -18.81 16.10 2.37
N ASP A 194 -18.55 16.68 1.19
CA ASP A 194 -17.60 16.14 0.22
C ASP A 194 -16.17 16.13 0.78
N MET A 195 -15.77 17.22 1.44
CA MET A 195 -14.47 17.33 2.11
C MET A 195 -14.31 16.41 3.32
N GLY A 196 -15.40 16.11 4.04
CA GLY A 196 -15.42 15.16 5.16
C GLY A 196 -15.22 13.69 4.77
N SER A 197 -15.39 13.36 3.48
CA SER A 197 -15.29 11.98 2.97
C SER A 197 -13.92 11.62 2.36
N LEU A 198 -13.08 12.60 2.02
CA LEU A 198 -11.76 12.48 1.36
C LEU A 198 -11.64 11.56 0.11
N PHE A 199 -12.67 10.83 -0.34
CA PHE A 199 -12.59 9.89 -1.48
C PHE A 199 -13.90 9.67 -2.27
N ALA A 200 -14.95 10.47 -2.10
CA ALA A 200 -16.18 10.28 -2.86
C ALA A 200 -16.64 11.55 -3.58
N LEU A 201 -16.14 11.76 -4.79
CA LEU A 201 -16.98 12.34 -5.84
C LEU A 201 -17.73 11.18 -6.49
N ARG A 202 -18.94 10.90 -6.02
CA ARG A 202 -19.95 10.28 -6.88
C ARG A 202 -20.96 11.34 -7.26
N GLU A 203 -21.15 11.44 -8.58
CA GLU A 203 -22.32 11.93 -9.30
C GLU A 203 -23.47 12.40 -8.42
N ASN A 204 -23.52 13.70 -8.11
CA ASN A 204 -24.79 14.36 -7.87
C ASN A 204 -25.00 15.37 -9.01
N SER A 205 -25.97 14.99 -9.82
CA SER A 205 -26.39 15.55 -11.11
C SER A 205 -27.35 16.73 -10.92
N GLU A 206 -26.95 17.75 -10.19
CA GLU A 206 -27.64 19.04 -10.26
C GLU A 206 -26.83 20.00 -11.15
N PRO A 207 -27.49 20.76 -12.04
CA PRO A 207 -26.83 21.78 -12.84
C PRO A 207 -26.33 22.89 -11.92
N ILE A 208 -25.07 22.79 -11.49
CA ILE A 208 -24.37 23.85 -10.75
C ILE A 208 -23.94 24.92 -11.76
N ASP A 209 -24.23 26.17 -11.44
CA ASP A 209 -23.70 27.33 -12.17
C ASP A 209 -22.16 27.25 -12.28
N MET A 210 -21.61 27.51 -13.47
CA MET A 210 -20.17 27.35 -13.73
C MET A 210 -19.29 28.27 -12.87
N THR A 211 -19.80 29.43 -12.46
CA THR A 211 -19.14 30.37 -11.56
C THR A 211 -19.08 29.81 -10.14
N VAL A 212 -20.21 29.29 -9.64
CA VAL A 212 -20.30 28.62 -8.33
C VAL A 212 -19.39 27.39 -8.31
N ARG A 213 -19.37 26.61 -9.39
CA ARG A 213 -18.47 25.46 -9.55
C ARG A 213 -17.00 25.88 -9.51
N GLY A 214 -16.62 26.96 -10.18
CA GLY A 214 -15.26 27.51 -10.15
C GLY A 214 -14.81 27.89 -8.74
N GLU A 215 -15.69 28.52 -7.98
CA GLU A 215 -15.43 28.94 -6.59
C GLU A 215 -15.29 27.75 -5.63
N LEU A 216 -16.15 26.74 -5.77
CA LEU A 216 -16.05 25.49 -5.00
C LEU A 216 -14.75 24.73 -5.31
N VAL A 217 -14.33 24.69 -6.58
CA VAL A 217 -13.04 24.07 -6.99
C VAL A 217 -11.86 24.85 -6.41
N ALA A 218 -11.87 26.18 -6.48
CA ALA A 218 -10.79 27.00 -5.92
C ALA A 218 -10.67 26.86 -4.40
N ALA A 219 -11.81 26.83 -3.69
CA ALA A 219 -11.88 26.59 -2.25
C ALA A 219 -11.31 25.21 -1.88
N ARG A 220 -11.71 24.18 -2.62
CA ARG A 220 -11.20 22.81 -2.48
C ARG A 220 -9.68 22.75 -2.67
N ASP A 221 -9.18 23.33 -3.76
CA ASP A 221 -7.77 23.31 -4.11
C ASP A 221 -6.91 24.09 -3.09
N SER A 222 -7.47 25.13 -2.46
CA SER A 222 -6.84 25.85 -1.35
C SER A 222 -6.67 24.95 -0.12
N VAL A 223 -7.72 24.24 0.30
CA VAL A 223 -7.64 23.28 1.43
C VAL A 223 -6.63 22.17 1.14
N TYR A 224 -6.65 21.60 -0.08
CA TYR A 224 -5.67 20.59 -0.46
C TYR A 224 -4.24 21.11 -0.49
N ARG A 225 -4.02 22.36 -0.92
CA ARG A 225 -2.70 22.98 -0.94
C ARG A 225 -2.15 23.18 0.47
N ASP A 226 -2.96 23.70 1.38
CA ASP A 226 -2.56 23.91 2.78
C ASP A 226 -2.28 22.58 3.47
N TYR A 227 -3.15 21.58 3.28
CA TYR A 227 -2.95 20.22 3.77
C TYR A 227 -1.68 19.58 3.19
N SER A 228 -1.45 19.71 1.88
CA SER A 228 -0.28 19.13 1.21
C SER A 228 1.02 19.78 1.66
N LYS A 229 1.04 21.11 1.87
CA LYS A 229 2.19 21.82 2.43
C LYS A 229 2.47 21.38 3.86
N ALA A 230 1.43 21.30 4.70
CA ALA A 230 1.57 20.83 6.06
C ALA A 230 2.04 19.38 6.13
N LEU A 231 1.54 18.52 5.23
CA LEU A 231 1.97 17.13 5.08
C LEU A 231 3.44 17.06 4.67
N ALA A 232 3.91 17.92 3.77
CA ALA A 232 5.32 18.01 3.40
C ALA A 232 6.21 18.43 4.60
N VAL A 233 5.75 19.40 5.42
CA VAL A 233 6.47 19.83 6.63
C VAL A 233 6.46 18.75 7.71
N ALA A 234 5.32 18.10 7.94
CA ALA A 234 5.18 16.98 8.87
C ALA A 234 6.06 15.79 8.46
N LYS A 235 6.11 15.49 7.15
CA LYS A 235 7.05 14.51 6.58
C LYS A 235 8.50 14.90 6.91
N ASN A 236 8.91 16.14 6.65
CA ASN A 236 10.28 16.59 6.96
C ASN A 236 10.63 16.55 8.47
N ARG A 237 9.65 16.71 9.38
CA ARG A 237 9.86 16.68 10.84
C ARG A 237 9.85 15.28 11.44
N THR A 238 9.16 14.34 10.80
CA THR A 238 9.08 12.94 11.23
C THR A 238 10.17 12.09 10.58
N HIS A 239 10.85 12.56 9.53
CA HIS A 239 11.98 11.84 8.95
C HIS A 239 13.19 11.85 9.89
N SER A 240 13.35 10.79 10.68
CA SER A 240 14.67 10.16 10.82
C SER A 240 14.82 9.15 9.68
N ASP A 241 14.89 9.63 8.43
CA ASP A 241 15.34 8.80 7.34
C ASP A 241 16.80 8.42 7.66
N GLN A 242 17.07 7.18 8.07
CA GLN A 242 18.43 6.68 7.87
C GLN A 242 18.58 6.40 6.38
N VAL A 243 19.24 7.34 5.71
CA VAL A 243 19.82 7.10 4.39
C VAL A 243 21.07 6.26 4.61
N SER A 244 20.96 4.94 4.50
CA SER A 244 22.15 4.14 4.26
C SER A 244 22.49 4.26 2.78
N VAL A 245 23.51 5.05 2.49
CA VAL A 245 24.09 5.08 1.14
C VAL A 245 24.95 3.82 1.01
N GLU A 246 24.33 2.74 0.55
CA GLU A 246 25.01 1.50 0.20
C GLU A 246 25.24 1.48 -1.31
N THR A 247 26.51 1.46 -1.73
CA THR A 247 26.87 1.32 -3.14
C THR A 247 26.80 -0.16 -3.51
N PHE A 248 25.87 -0.51 -4.39
CA PHE A 248 25.77 -1.87 -4.93
C PHE A 248 26.41 -1.91 -6.32
N SER A 249 27.25 -2.91 -6.57
CA SER A 249 27.56 -3.34 -7.94
C SER A 249 26.43 -4.25 -8.39
N LEU A 250 25.69 -3.84 -9.44
CA LEU A 250 24.70 -4.71 -10.06
C LEU A 250 25.35 -5.37 -11.28
N ASP A 251 25.58 -6.67 -11.19
CA ASP A 251 25.85 -7.49 -12.38
C ASP A 251 24.53 -7.66 -13.16
N ASP A 252 24.63 -7.90 -14.48
CA ASP A 252 23.48 -8.11 -15.38
C ASP A 252 22.51 -9.16 -14.77
N GLY A 253 21.35 -8.72 -14.24
CA GLY A 253 20.42 -9.62 -13.55
C GLY A 253 19.41 -8.93 -12.62
N PRO A 254 18.64 -9.72 -11.82
CA PRO A 254 17.74 -9.17 -10.82
C PRO A 254 18.50 -8.41 -9.73
N ILE A 255 17.92 -7.33 -9.23
CA ILE A 255 18.43 -6.61 -8.06
C ILE A 255 18.29 -7.53 -6.85
N LYS A 256 19.43 -8.00 -6.32
CA LYS A 256 19.48 -8.88 -5.15
C LYS A 256 19.83 -8.10 -3.89
N PHE A 257 19.03 -8.26 -2.83
CA PHE A 257 19.30 -7.64 -1.54
C PHE A 257 18.62 -8.40 -0.41
N LYS A 258 19.17 -8.28 0.80
CA LYS A 258 18.54 -8.83 2.00
C LYS A 258 17.51 -7.86 2.56
N MET A 259 16.28 -8.34 2.70
CA MET A 259 15.13 -7.57 3.21
C MET A 259 14.70 -8.10 4.58
N ALA A 260 14.53 -7.19 5.54
CA ALA A 260 14.07 -7.54 6.87
C ALA A 260 12.53 -7.58 6.95
N PRO A 261 11.97 -8.21 8.00
CA PRO A 261 10.54 -8.20 8.24
C PRO A 261 9.89 -6.83 8.35
N TYR A 262 8.68 -6.71 7.81
CA TYR A 262 7.82 -5.52 7.88
C TYR A 262 8.54 -4.25 7.41
N THR A 263 9.33 -4.37 6.34
CA THR A 263 10.10 -3.24 5.81
C THR A 263 9.50 -2.72 4.52
N VAL A 264 9.68 -1.42 4.32
CA VAL A 264 9.48 -0.78 3.03
C VAL A 264 10.80 -0.13 2.65
N GLU A 265 11.30 -0.45 1.47
CA GLU A 265 12.58 0.01 0.98
C GLU A 265 12.43 0.72 -0.36
N LEU A 266 13.04 1.88 -0.51
CA LEU A 266 13.16 2.58 -1.79
C LEU A 266 14.63 2.56 -2.22
N PHE A 267 14.86 2.14 -3.44
CA PHE A 267 16.15 2.21 -4.10
C PHE A 267 16.10 3.27 -5.21
N GLU A 268 17.06 4.19 -5.20
CA GLU A 268 17.32 5.09 -6.32
C GLU A 268 18.61 4.66 -7.02
N PHE A 269 18.51 4.20 -8.27
CA PHE A 269 19.65 3.85 -9.12
C PHE A 269 19.92 4.98 -10.09
N CYS A 270 21.16 5.45 -10.16
CA CYS A 270 21.61 6.35 -11.22
C CYS A 270 22.02 5.53 -12.45
N LEU A 271 21.25 5.62 -13.53
CA LEU A 271 21.47 4.86 -14.76
C LEU A 271 22.61 5.49 -15.59
N LYS A 272 23.49 4.65 -16.15
CA LYS A 272 24.51 5.05 -17.13
C LYS A 272 23.96 5.13 -18.55
#